data_AF-A0A1A3QPY6-F1
#
_entry.id   AF-A0A1A3QPY6-F1
#
_cell.length_a   1.000
_cell.length_b   1.000
_cell.length_c   1.000
_cell.angle_alpha   90.00
_cell.angle_beta   90.00
_cell.angle_gamma   90.00
#
_symmetry.space_group_name_H-M   'P 1'
#
loop_
_entity.id
_entity.type
_entity.pdbx_description
1 polymer ?
#
loop_
_entity_poly.entity_id
_entity_poly.type
_entity_poly.pdbx_seq_one_letter_code
_entity_poly.pdbx_strand_id
1 'polypeptide(L)'
;MTAAPVGALSPETPLDASQRVRLRRAARDAALLYPNNPRLQHAAVDAALEYLHGTTDLADAGADWDRARAEELRLRARVRQIAVMAVADNVSERSVARAVGVDRMTLRRWSGKTAGRAESEARDFDRGERR
;
A
#
# COMPACT_ATOMS: atom_id res chain seq x y z
N MET A 1 26.36 29.04 5.83
CA MET A 1 26.25 28.18 4.64
C MET A 1 24.81 28.22 4.18
N THR A 2 24.52 29.09 3.22
CA THR A 2 23.16 29.38 2.75
C THR A 2 22.91 28.52 1.53
N ALA A 3 21.95 27.60 1.60
CA ALA A 3 21.49 26.85 0.44
C ALA A 3 20.86 27.86 -0.54
N ALA A 4 21.37 27.88 -1.78
CA ALA A 4 20.82 28.70 -2.83
C ALA A 4 19.37 28.25 -3.12
N PRO A 5 18.46 29.18 -3.44
CA PRO A 5 17.10 28.82 -3.82
C PRO A 5 17.18 28.01 -5.11
N VAL A 6 16.67 26.79 -5.09
CA VAL A 6 16.42 25.99 -6.28
C VAL A 6 15.36 26.75 -7.07
N GLY A 7 15.84 27.59 -8.00
CA GLY A 7 14.98 28.31 -8.92
C GLY A 7 14.16 27.29 -9.69
N ALA A 8 12.84 27.50 -9.71
CA ALA A 8 11.89 26.72 -10.48
C ALA A 8 12.34 26.67 -11.94
N LEU A 9 13.02 25.58 -12.31
CA LEU A 9 13.31 25.26 -13.69
C LEU A 9 11.98 24.83 -14.29
N SER A 10 11.50 25.58 -15.28
CA SER A 10 10.32 25.20 -16.04
C SER A 10 10.47 23.77 -16.55
N PRO A 11 9.40 22.95 -16.55
CA PRO A 11 9.43 21.54 -16.99
C PRO A 11 9.84 21.36 -18.46
N GLU A 12 9.92 22.47 -19.21
CA GLU A 12 10.34 22.55 -20.61
C GLU A 12 11.87 22.52 -20.81
N THR A 13 12.67 22.55 -19.74
CA THR A 13 14.13 22.62 -19.88
C THR A 13 14.70 21.25 -20.25
N PRO A 14 15.32 21.06 -21.43
CA PRO A 14 15.86 19.77 -21.83
C PRO A 14 16.98 19.31 -20.90
N LEU A 15 17.02 18.01 -20.59
CA LEU A 15 18.05 17.42 -19.74
C LEU A 15 19.46 17.58 -20.33
N ASP A 16 20.40 17.98 -19.49
CA ASP A 16 21.81 18.07 -19.87
C ASP A 16 22.46 16.67 -20.07
N ALA A 17 23.72 16.64 -20.52
CA ALA A 17 24.43 15.39 -20.75
C ALA A 17 24.58 14.53 -19.48
N SER A 18 24.83 15.15 -18.32
CA SER A 18 25.00 14.46 -17.04
C SER A 18 23.67 13.88 -16.53
N GLN A 19 22.59 14.65 -16.63
CA GLN A 19 21.25 14.25 -16.25
C GLN A 19 20.76 13.08 -17.13
N ARG A 20 21.03 13.12 -18.45
CA ARG A 20 20.71 12.00 -19.34
C ARG A 20 21.45 10.70 -18.99
N VAL A 21 22.70 10.79 -18.53
CA VAL A 21 23.44 9.61 -18.04
C VAL A 21 22.79 9.07 -16.77
N ARG A 22 22.42 9.94 -15.82
CA ARG A 22 21.71 9.56 -14.59
C ARG A 22 20.36 8.90 -14.89
N LEU A 23 19.58 9.44 -15.82
CA LEU A 23 18.30 8.87 -16.25
C LEU A 23 18.46 7.47 -16.87
N ARG A 24 19.45 7.29 -17.75
CA ARG A 24 19.75 5.97 -18.33
C ARG A 24 20.13 4.94 -17.27
N ARG A 25 20.85 5.36 -16.23
CA ARG A 25 21.17 4.50 -15.08
C ARG A 25 19.90 4.14 -14.31
N ALA A 26 19.07 5.11 -13.97
CA ALA A 26 17.79 4.88 -13.30
C ALA A 26 16.89 3.90 -14.07
N ALA A 27 16.82 4.02 -15.40
CA ALA A 27 16.06 3.09 -16.24
C ALA A 27 16.59 1.64 -16.20
N ARG A 28 17.92 1.46 -16.17
CA ARG A 28 18.52 0.13 -16.00
C ARG A 28 18.23 -0.44 -14.62
N ASP A 29 18.37 0.39 -13.58
CA ASP A 29 18.10 -0.01 -12.20
C ASP A 29 16.62 -0.40 -12.03
N ALA A 30 15.70 0.36 -12.62
CA ALA A 30 14.27 0.07 -12.63
C ALA A 30 13.96 -1.28 -13.32
N ALA A 31 14.58 -1.57 -14.45
CA ALA A 31 14.44 -2.84 -15.14
C ALA A 31 14.93 -4.04 -14.29
N LEU A 32 15.98 -3.84 -13.49
CA LEU A 32 16.50 -4.86 -12.57
C LEU A 32 15.61 -5.05 -11.34
N LEU A 33 15.08 -3.97 -10.76
CA LEU A 33 14.23 -4.02 -9.56
C LEU A 33 12.82 -4.55 -9.86
N TYR A 34 12.30 -4.28 -11.06
CA TYR A 34 10.93 -4.59 -11.44
C TYR A 34 10.85 -5.40 -12.74
N PRO A 35 11.54 -6.55 -12.86
CA PRO A 35 11.77 -7.22 -14.16
C PRO A 35 10.50 -7.64 -14.89
N ASN A 36 9.42 -7.92 -14.15
CA ASN A 36 8.14 -8.38 -14.70
C ASN A 36 7.00 -7.37 -14.51
N ASN A 37 7.32 -6.11 -14.19
CA ASN A 37 6.32 -5.09 -13.92
C ASN A 37 6.63 -3.77 -14.65
N PRO A 38 6.27 -3.65 -15.95
CA PRO A 38 6.58 -2.46 -16.74
C PRO A 38 5.95 -1.20 -16.16
N ARG A 39 4.80 -1.30 -15.48
CA ARG A 39 4.20 -0.12 -14.81
C ARG A 39 5.08 0.42 -13.70
N LEU A 40 5.67 -0.45 -12.88
CA LEU A 40 6.61 -0.02 -11.83
C LEU A 40 7.95 0.45 -12.40
N GLN A 41 8.41 -0.15 -13.51
CA GLN A 41 9.59 0.36 -14.22
C GLN A 41 9.37 1.80 -14.70
N HIS A 42 8.23 2.05 -15.35
CA HIS A 42 7.86 3.38 -15.83
C HIS A 42 7.75 4.37 -14.65
N ALA A 43 7.03 4.01 -13.58
CA ALA A 43 6.89 4.87 -12.41
C ALA A 43 8.24 5.25 -11.78
N ALA A 44 9.20 4.33 -11.72
CA ALA A 44 10.54 4.63 -11.22
C ALA A 44 11.33 5.58 -12.15
N VAL A 45 11.16 5.45 -13.47
CA VAL A 45 11.78 6.34 -14.46
C VAL A 45 11.15 7.72 -14.42
N ASP A 46 9.83 7.81 -14.30
CA ASP A 46 9.09 9.06 -14.19
C ASP A 46 9.50 9.82 -12.92
N ALA A 47 9.59 9.14 -11.78
CA ALA A 47 10.10 9.75 -10.55
C ALA A 47 11.56 10.27 -10.69
N ALA A 48 12.41 9.56 -11.44
CA ALA A 48 13.75 10.03 -11.74
C ALA A 48 13.75 11.28 -12.64
N LEU A 49 12.84 11.37 -13.60
CA LEU A 49 12.64 12.57 -14.42
C LEU A 49 12.20 13.76 -13.57
N GLU A 50 11.17 13.58 -12.74
CA GLU A 50 10.67 14.62 -11.84
C GLU A 50 11.77 15.17 -10.94
N TYR A 51 12.56 14.27 -10.35
CA TYR A 51 13.71 14.65 -9.52
C TYR A 51 14.79 15.40 -10.31
N LEU A 52 15.11 14.95 -11.52
CA LEU A 52 16.13 15.61 -12.35
C LEU A 52 15.69 16.97 -12.88
N HIS A 53 14.39 17.16 -13.12
CA HIS A 53 13.78 18.45 -13.47
C HIS A 53 13.54 19.34 -12.24
N GLY A 54 13.67 18.81 -11.03
CA GLY A 54 13.42 19.54 -9.79
C GLY A 54 11.93 19.83 -9.55
N THR A 55 11.03 19.08 -10.17
CA THR A 55 9.57 19.23 -9.96
C THR A 55 9.09 18.53 -8.69
N THR A 56 9.84 17.54 -8.23
CA THR A 56 9.57 16.76 -7.02
C THR A 56 10.88 16.56 -6.27
N ASP A 57 10.90 16.85 -4.98
CA ASP A 57 12.02 16.50 -4.11
C ASP A 57 11.69 15.31 -3.17
N LEU A 58 12.63 14.96 -2.29
CA LEU A 58 12.46 13.84 -1.36
C LEU A 58 11.36 14.10 -0.32
N ALA A 59 11.20 15.34 0.13
CA ALA A 59 10.18 15.69 1.12
C ALA A 59 8.79 15.59 0.49
N ASP A 60 8.63 16.08 -0.75
CA ASP A 60 7.39 15.95 -1.52
C ASP A 60 7.03 14.47 -1.73
N ALA A 61 7.97 13.67 -2.22
CA ALA A 61 7.78 12.23 -2.43
C ALA A 61 7.44 11.50 -1.12
N GLY A 62 8.04 11.89 0.01
CA GLY A 62 7.72 11.37 1.33
C GLY A 62 6.30 11.70 1.78
N ALA A 63 5.86 12.94 1.57
CA ALA A 63 4.50 13.36 1.88
C ALA A 63 3.47 12.60 1.02
N ASP A 64 3.76 12.38 -0.26
CA ASP A 64 2.92 11.58 -1.16
C ASP A 64 2.80 10.13 -0.70
N TRP A 65 3.91 9.54 -0.29
CA TRP A 65 3.94 8.20 0.27
C TRP A 65 3.05 8.06 1.51
N ASP A 66 3.18 9.00 2.47
CA ASP A 66 2.39 8.98 3.69
C ASP A 66 0.89 9.17 3.42
N ARG A 67 0.54 10.05 2.48
CA ARG A 67 -0.85 10.23 2.03
C ARG A 67 -1.42 8.96 1.42
N ALA A 68 -0.68 8.34 0.49
CA ALA A 68 -1.11 7.09 -0.14
C ALA A 68 -1.27 5.96 0.89
N ARG A 69 -0.34 5.88 1.86
CA ARG A 69 -0.39 4.89 2.92
C ARG A 69 -1.58 5.08 3.85
N ALA A 70 -1.88 6.33 4.23
CA ALA A 70 -3.04 6.65 5.05
C ALA A 70 -4.35 6.28 4.34
N GLU A 71 -4.44 6.54 3.03
CA GLU A 71 -5.61 6.19 2.23
C GLU A 71 -5.76 4.67 2.06
N GLU A 72 -4.67 3.94 1.81
CA GLU A 72 -4.69 2.49 1.78
C GLU A 72 -5.24 1.90 3.10
N LEU A 73 -4.81 2.44 4.25
CA LEU A 73 -5.31 2.02 5.56
C LEU A 73 -6.82 2.29 5.72
N ARG A 74 -7.30 3.45 5.29
CA ARG A 74 -8.75 3.77 5.30
C ARG A 74 -9.54 2.82 4.41
N LEU A 75 -9.09 2.60 3.18
CA LEU A 75 -9.74 1.69 2.23
C LEU A 75 -9.75 0.26 2.77
N ARG A 76 -8.66 -0.19 3.37
CA ARG A 76 -8.58 -1.53 4.00
C ARG A 76 -9.56 -1.69 5.15
N ALA A 77 -9.70 -0.68 6.01
CA ALA A 77 -10.67 -0.69 7.10
C ALA A 77 -12.11 -0.76 6.55
N ARG A 78 -12.41 0.04 5.53
CA ARG A 78 -13.71 0.03 4.85
C ARG A 78 -14.03 -1.34 4.24
N VAL A 79 -13.10 -1.91 3.46
CA VAL A 79 -13.27 -3.23 2.82
C VAL A 79 -13.50 -4.31 3.88
N ARG A 80 -12.73 -4.28 4.98
CA ARG A 80 -12.92 -5.22 6.09
C ARG A 80 -14.31 -5.13 6.69
N GLN A 81 -14.81 -3.93 7.00
CA GLN A 81 -16.12 -3.75 7.61
C GLN A 81 -17.24 -4.26 6.69
N ILE A 82 -17.18 -3.92 5.40
CA ILE A 82 -18.15 -4.39 4.39
C ILE A 82 -18.12 -5.92 4.30
N ALA A 83 -16.94 -6.54 4.27
CA ALA A 83 -16.80 -7.98 4.19
C ALA A 83 -17.41 -8.71 5.41
N VAL A 84 -17.23 -8.16 6.62
CA VAL A 84 -17.83 -8.70 7.85
C VAL A 84 -19.35 -8.63 7.80
N MET A 85 -19.90 -7.47 7.40
CA MET A 85 -21.36 -7.30 7.26
C MET A 85 -21.95 -8.24 6.21
N ALA A 86 -21.32 -8.38 5.04
CA ALA A 86 -21.79 -9.29 4.00
C ALA A 86 -21.87 -10.75 4.49
N VAL A 87 -20.89 -11.20 5.29
CA VAL A 87 -20.93 -12.54 5.90
C VAL A 87 -22.05 -12.67 6.93
N ALA A 88 -22.33 -11.61 7.70
CA ALA A 88 -23.46 -11.57 8.63
C ALA A 88 -24.82 -11.62 7.89
N ASP A 89 -24.88 -11.00 6.70
CA ASP A 89 -26.03 -11.03 5.79
C ASP A 89 -26.13 -12.33 4.97
N ASN A 90 -25.43 -13.39 5.40
CA ASN A 90 -25.41 -14.73 4.78
C ASN A 90 -24.84 -14.81 3.36
N VAL A 91 -24.07 -13.80 2.90
CA VAL A 91 -23.30 -13.94 1.65
C VAL A 91 -22.20 -14.98 1.85
N SER A 92 -22.01 -15.86 0.86
CA SER A 92 -21.01 -16.92 0.97
C SER A 92 -19.60 -16.38 1.22
N GLU A 93 -18.92 -16.92 2.24
CA GLU A 93 -17.55 -16.51 2.60
C GLU A 93 -16.57 -16.66 1.43
N ARG A 94 -16.77 -17.67 0.57
CA ARG A 94 -15.94 -17.88 -0.62
C ARG A 94 -16.08 -16.73 -1.62
N SER A 95 -17.31 -16.25 -1.84
CA SER A 95 -17.56 -15.13 -2.76
C SER A 95 -17.00 -13.82 -2.18
N VAL A 96 -17.25 -13.56 -0.88
CA VAL A 96 -16.72 -12.38 -0.20
C VAL A 96 -15.18 -12.37 -0.23
N ALA A 97 -14.53 -13.48 0.13
CA ALA A 97 -13.07 -13.59 0.13
C ALA A 97 -12.47 -13.33 -1.26
N ARG A 98 -13.07 -13.89 -2.32
CA ARG A 98 -12.65 -13.65 -3.71
C ARG A 98 -12.85 -12.19 -4.11
N ALA A 99 -13.98 -11.58 -3.76
CA ALA A 99 -14.31 -10.20 -4.14
C ALA A 99 -13.35 -9.18 -3.50
N VAL A 100 -12.94 -9.41 -2.25
CA VAL A 100 -12.03 -8.51 -1.52
C VAL A 100 -10.55 -8.91 -1.64
N GLY A 101 -10.24 -9.97 -2.40
CA GLY A 101 -8.88 -10.39 -2.69
C GLY A 101 -8.11 -10.96 -1.49
N VAL A 102 -8.80 -11.60 -0.54
CA VAL A 102 -8.15 -12.23 0.63
C VAL A 102 -8.44 -13.73 0.68
N ASP A 103 -7.64 -14.46 1.46
CA ASP A 103 -7.93 -15.85 1.76
C ASP A 103 -9.11 -15.98 2.75
N ARG A 104 -9.77 -17.14 2.71
CA ARG A 104 -10.95 -17.41 3.55
C ARG A 104 -10.64 -17.41 5.05
N MET A 105 -9.41 -17.75 5.47
CA MET A 105 -9.03 -17.75 6.89
C MET A 105 -8.86 -16.34 7.43
N THR A 106 -8.31 -15.44 6.63
CA THR A 106 -8.27 -14.00 6.92
C THR A 106 -9.68 -13.44 7.08
N LEU A 107 -10.62 -13.79 6.21
CA LEU A 107 -12.03 -13.39 6.35
C LEU A 107 -12.69 -13.94 7.63
N ARG A 108 -12.43 -15.21 7.98
CA ARG A 108 -12.96 -15.82 9.22
C ARG A 108 -12.39 -15.15 10.48
N ARG A 109 -11.12 -14.76 10.47
CA ARG A 109 -10.51 -13.97 11.55
C ARG A 109 -11.17 -12.61 11.70
N TRP A 110 -11.49 -11.93 10.60
CA TRP A 110 -12.16 -10.63 10.65
C TRP A 110 -13.58 -10.70 11.22
N SER A 111 -14.32 -11.75 10.89
CA SER A 111 -15.70 -11.97 11.33
C SER A 111 -15.81 -12.60 12.74
N GLY A 112 -14.69 -12.84 13.42
CA GLY A 112 -14.69 -13.43 14.77
C GLY A 112 -14.99 -14.92 14.84
N LYS A 113 -15.29 -15.59 13.71
CA LYS A 113 -15.63 -17.04 13.65
C LYS A 113 -14.47 -17.98 13.98
N THR A 114 -13.27 -17.46 14.26
CA THR A 114 -12.10 -18.22 14.72
C THR A 114 -11.71 -17.93 16.18
N ALA A 115 -12.34 -16.95 16.84
CA ALA A 115 -12.13 -16.66 18.26
C ALA A 115 -13.03 -17.51 19.19
N GLY A 116 -13.96 -18.29 18.61
CA GLY A 116 -14.93 -19.08 19.37
C GLY A 116 -14.36 -20.23 20.20
N ARG A 117 -13.09 -20.66 20.02
CA ARG A 117 -12.47 -21.67 20.90
C ARG A 117 -12.00 -21.07 22.24
N ALA A 118 -11.58 -19.81 22.26
CA ALA A 118 -11.12 -19.15 23.48
C ALA A 118 -12.28 -18.71 24.40
N GLU A 119 -13.43 -18.32 23.83
CA GLU A 119 -14.62 -17.96 24.61
C GLU A 119 -15.45 -19.16 25.10
N SER A 120 -15.38 -20.31 24.41
CA SER A 120 -16.07 -21.52 24.88
C SER A 120 -15.32 -22.21 26.02
N GLU A 121 -13.97 -22.22 26.01
CA GLU A 121 -13.17 -22.70 27.15
C GLU A 121 -13.28 -21.76 28.38
N ALA A 122 -13.41 -20.45 28.19
CA ALA A 122 -13.61 -19.50 29.30
C ALA A 122 -15.00 -19.63 29.99
N ARG A 123 -16.04 -20.04 29.25
CA ARG A 123 -17.39 -20.27 29.80
C ARG A 123 -17.56 -21.64 30.46
N ASP A 124 -16.75 -22.62 30.09
CA ASP A 124 -16.72 -23.93 30.75
C ASP A 124 -15.92 -23.89 32.06
N PHE A 125 -14.91 -23.02 32.19
CA PHE A 125 -14.18 -22.82 33.44
C PHE A 125 -15.03 -22.12 34.53
N ASP A 126 -15.83 -21.10 34.16
CA ASP A 126 -16.70 -20.37 35.10
C ASP A 126 -17.91 -21.19 35.62
N ARG A 127 -18.24 -22.31 34.95
CA ARG A 127 -19.32 -23.22 35.39
C ARG A 127 -18.83 -24.33 36.34
N GLY A 128 -17.51 -24.50 36.49
CA GLY A 128 -16.88 -25.54 37.32
C GLY A 128 -16.73 -25.18 38.81
N GLU A 129 -16.73 -23.89 39.16
CA GLU A 129 -16.47 -23.43 40.55
C GLU A 129 -17.74 -23.13 41.37
N ARG A 130 -18.91 -23.63 40.96
CA ARG A 130 -20.16 -23.55 41.73
C ARG A 130 -20.73 -24.92 42.06
N ARG A 131 -19.91 -25.81 42.63
CA ARG A 131 -20.38 -27.03 43.30
C ARG A 131 -19.61 -27.26 44.58
#